data_AF-A0A7V6XM80-F1
#
_entry.id   AF-A0A7V6XM80-F1
#
_cell.length_a   1.000
_cell.length_b   1.000
_cell.length_c   1.000
_cell.angle_alpha   90.00
_cell.angle_beta   90.00
_cell.angle_gamma   90.00
#
_symmetry.space_group_name_H-M   'P 1'
#
loop_
_entity.id
_entity.type
_entity.pdbx_description
1 polymer ?
#
loop_
_entity_poly.entity_id
_entity_poly.type
_entity_poly.pdbx_seq_one_letter_code
_entity_poly.pdbx_strand_id
1 'polypeptide(L)'
;MSALEVIVYSSTGCPHCENVKNALKEWGISYEEKNVSESKEAYDELRAMKIFGVPATLINGKKVLGFQEAKLKKALGMTEEAIEKATAPRVQEEKQAEDEIFKEVDQAILDDTYDFVIIGGGPAGASAAVYGSRSKLKTLVIDKAPKSGALAVTHRIANYPGVRGEVTGMELLEMMQKQGKDFGATFVRSNVLSVDFSDEIKKIMLPEGTIKAKAVFIAVGAKAAGSKIKGEEELAGRGVSYCSTCDAAFYQEREVIVVGDTEEAVHEAEQLAKFCKKVNLLLPTGQIKGEANLSALEEKENVEIFNRYRVREIRGEDNVESVVIINDKREEQVWEVDGVFLYLGGMKPGTEFLRGAVDCDEEGYVNVDEQLRTNVEGVFAGGDARRTIIKQAVISAADGAIAALGADQYVNDKKKLLPQY
;
A
#
# COMPACT_ATOMS: atom_id res chain seq x y z
N MET A 1 -21.83 42.93 10.00
CA MET A 1 -21.55 41.51 9.71
C MET A 1 -21.42 40.83 11.06
N SER A 2 -22.17 39.77 11.35
CA SER A 2 -22.00 39.02 12.61
C SER A 2 -20.57 38.52 12.70
N ALA A 3 -19.95 38.59 13.88
CA ALA A 3 -18.66 37.98 14.09
C ALA A 3 -18.75 36.49 13.74
N LEU A 4 -17.78 35.97 13.01
CA LEU A 4 -17.70 34.57 12.62
C LEU A 4 -17.42 33.74 13.89
N GLU A 5 -18.38 32.92 14.32
CA GLU A 5 -18.21 32.04 15.48
C GLU A 5 -17.68 30.69 15.02
N VAL A 6 -16.46 30.36 15.43
CA VAL A 6 -15.80 29.09 15.09
C VAL A 6 -15.41 28.37 16.38
N ILE A 7 -15.95 27.18 16.61
CA ILE A 7 -15.63 26.33 17.76
C ILE A 7 -15.03 25.03 17.24
N VAL A 8 -13.85 24.67 17.71
CA VAL A 8 -13.16 23.42 17.38
C VAL A 8 -13.18 22.52 18.60
N TYR A 9 -13.92 21.41 18.51
CA TYR A 9 -13.81 20.33 19.48
C TYR A 9 -12.64 19.43 19.11
N SER A 10 -11.69 19.28 20.04
CA SER A 10 -10.44 18.53 19.87
C SER A 10 -10.29 17.47 20.97
N SER A 11 -9.31 16.58 20.82
CA SER A 11 -8.82 15.71 21.90
C SER A 11 -7.30 15.74 21.96
N THR A 12 -6.74 15.50 23.15
CA THR A 12 -5.30 15.45 23.35
C THR A 12 -4.70 14.30 22.53
N GLY A 13 -3.69 14.60 21.70
CA GLY A 13 -3.02 13.61 20.85
C GLY A 13 -3.71 13.29 19.52
N CYS A 14 -4.76 14.03 19.13
CA CYS A 14 -5.46 13.86 17.86
C CYS A 14 -4.75 14.59 16.70
N PRO A 15 -4.10 13.90 15.74
CA PRO A 15 -3.37 14.54 14.65
C PRO A 15 -4.28 15.34 13.71
N HIS A 16 -5.50 14.85 13.45
CA HIS A 16 -6.46 15.58 12.62
C HIS A 16 -6.98 16.86 13.27
N CYS A 17 -7.00 16.91 14.61
CA CYS A 17 -7.38 18.10 15.36
C CYS A 17 -6.31 19.19 15.21
N GLU A 18 -5.03 18.81 15.22
CA GLU A 18 -3.94 19.73 14.90
C GLU A 18 -4.02 20.24 13.44
N ASN A 19 -4.40 19.39 12.49
CA ASN A 19 -4.59 19.83 11.10
C ASN A 19 -5.67 20.92 10.97
N VAL A 20 -6.82 20.76 11.63
CA VAL A 20 -7.87 21.80 11.67
C VAL A 20 -7.34 23.10 12.29
N LYS A 21 -6.65 23.00 13.45
CA LYS A 21 -6.11 24.16 14.17
C LYS A 21 -5.05 24.91 13.38
N ASN A 22 -4.15 24.19 12.71
CA ASN A 22 -3.13 24.76 11.85
C ASN A 22 -3.74 25.45 10.63
N ALA A 23 -4.71 24.80 9.97
CA ALA A 23 -5.39 25.41 8.82
C ALA A 23 -6.13 26.70 9.20
N LEU A 24 -6.88 26.71 10.31
CA LEU A 24 -7.56 27.93 10.79
C LEU A 24 -6.56 29.03 11.15
N LYS A 25 -5.42 28.68 11.77
CA LYS A 25 -4.33 29.62 12.09
C LYS A 25 -3.70 30.21 10.83
N GLU A 26 -3.43 29.38 9.81
CA GLU A 26 -2.89 29.81 8.52
C GLU A 26 -3.86 30.74 7.78
N TRP A 27 -5.17 30.49 7.87
CA TRP A 27 -6.20 31.34 7.27
C TRP A 27 -6.52 32.58 8.10
N GLY A 28 -5.87 32.78 9.24
CA GLY A 28 -6.10 33.93 10.12
C GLY A 28 -7.49 33.93 10.78
N ILE A 29 -8.12 32.75 10.90
CA ILE A 29 -9.44 32.60 11.51
C ILE A 29 -9.28 32.32 13.01
N SER A 30 -9.83 33.20 13.85
CA SER A 30 -9.94 32.96 15.28
C SER A 30 -10.98 31.87 15.57
N TYR A 31 -10.66 30.98 16.51
CA TYR A 31 -11.57 29.94 16.97
C TYR A 31 -11.46 29.75 18.49
N GLU A 32 -12.52 29.21 19.07
CA GLU A 32 -12.55 28.68 20.43
C GLU A 32 -12.20 27.19 20.39
N GLU A 33 -11.23 26.73 21.17
CA GLU A 33 -10.93 25.31 21.33
C GLU A 33 -11.67 24.73 22.54
N LYS A 34 -12.39 23.63 22.33
CA LYS A 34 -13.03 22.84 23.38
C LYS A 34 -12.45 21.42 23.38
N ASN A 35 -11.43 21.18 24.20
CA ASN A 35 -10.79 19.88 24.30
C ASN A 35 -11.64 18.90 25.13
N VAL A 36 -12.19 17.88 24.50
CA VAL A 36 -13.07 16.89 25.14
C VAL A 36 -12.33 15.85 25.98
N SER A 37 -11.00 15.76 25.85
CA SER A 37 -10.17 14.97 26.76
C SER A 37 -9.95 15.68 28.10
N GLU A 38 -10.13 16.99 28.13
CA GLU A 38 -9.80 17.85 29.29
C GLU A 38 -11.04 18.47 29.93
N SER A 39 -12.16 18.57 29.20
CA SER A 39 -13.44 19.08 29.70
C SER A 39 -14.58 18.09 29.47
N LYS A 40 -15.23 17.71 30.58
CA LYS A 40 -16.44 16.87 30.55
C LYS A 40 -17.62 17.63 29.94
N GLU A 41 -17.71 18.93 30.17
CA GLU A 41 -18.74 19.79 29.59
C GLU A 41 -18.63 19.81 28.06
N ALA A 42 -17.40 19.95 27.52
CA ALA A 42 -17.16 19.87 26.09
C ALA A 42 -17.52 18.51 25.49
N TYR A 43 -17.23 17.42 26.22
CA TYR A 43 -17.63 16.06 25.83
C TYR A 43 -19.16 15.90 25.80
N ASP A 44 -19.86 16.36 26.83
CA ASP A 44 -21.32 16.25 26.96
C ASP A 44 -22.05 17.10 25.89
N GLU A 45 -21.54 18.29 25.57
CA GLU A 45 -22.04 19.13 24.47
C GLU A 45 -21.96 18.39 23.12
N LEU A 46 -20.83 17.73 22.84
CA LEU A 46 -20.57 16.99 21.61
C LEU A 46 -21.56 15.83 21.45
N ARG A 47 -21.85 15.13 22.56
CA ARG A 47 -22.84 14.04 22.62
C ARG A 47 -24.28 14.53 22.48
N ALA A 48 -24.64 15.66 23.10
CA ALA A 48 -25.96 16.26 22.93
C ALA A 48 -26.24 16.63 21.46
N MET A 49 -25.19 16.99 20.71
CA MET A 49 -25.25 17.24 19.27
C MET A 49 -25.23 15.99 18.38
N LYS A 50 -25.25 14.78 18.99
CA LYS A 50 -25.11 13.47 18.32
C LYS A 50 -23.82 13.34 17.50
N ILE A 51 -22.75 13.98 17.95
CA ILE A 51 -21.41 13.82 17.38
C ILE A 51 -20.65 12.86 18.30
N PHE A 52 -19.86 11.96 17.71
CA PHE A 52 -19.22 10.86 18.44
C PHE A 52 -17.69 10.83 18.28
N GLY A 53 -17.12 11.80 17.55
CA GLY A 53 -15.68 11.88 17.28
C GLY A 53 -15.20 13.32 17.06
N VAL A 54 -13.88 13.49 17.13
CA VAL A 54 -13.14 14.75 16.94
C VAL A 54 -12.10 14.57 15.82
N PRO A 55 -11.71 15.63 15.09
CA PRO A 55 -12.14 17.00 15.28
C PRO A 55 -13.58 17.24 14.80
N ALA A 56 -14.31 18.09 15.52
CA ALA A 56 -15.61 18.59 15.09
C ALA A 56 -15.58 20.12 15.14
N THR A 57 -15.79 20.76 13.99
CA THR A 57 -15.75 22.22 13.88
C THR A 57 -17.17 22.74 13.68
N LEU A 58 -17.60 23.68 14.52
CA LEU A 58 -18.83 24.43 14.35
C LEU A 58 -18.49 25.80 13.77
N ILE A 59 -19.09 26.15 12.64
CA ILE A 59 -18.95 27.48 12.02
C ILE A 59 -20.35 28.08 11.92
N ASN A 60 -20.66 29.08 12.75
CA ASN A 60 -22.01 29.65 12.89
C ASN A 60 -23.11 28.57 13.04
N GLY A 61 -22.84 27.55 13.85
CA GLY A 61 -23.74 26.41 14.08
C GLY A 61 -23.74 25.31 13.00
N LYS A 62 -23.05 25.49 11.86
CA LYS A 62 -22.87 24.43 10.86
C LYS A 62 -21.73 23.50 11.26
N LYS A 63 -21.97 22.19 11.15
CA LYS A 63 -21.03 21.14 11.54
C LYS A 63 -20.12 20.74 10.38
N VAL A 64 -18.81 20.71 10.62
CA VAL A 64 -17.81 20.06 9.77
C VAL A 64 -17.09 19.02 10.62
N LEU A 65 -17.24 17.75 10.26
CA LEU A 65 -16.67 16.62 11.02
C LEU A 65 -15.39 16.14 10.35
N GLY A 66 -14.35 15.88 11.14
CA GLY A 66 -13.01 15.55 10.65
C GLY A 66 -12.28 16.77 10.07
N PHE A 67 -11.07 16.53 9.58
CA PHE A 67 -10.31 17.54 8.82
C PHE A 67 -10.69 17.44 7.34
N GLN A 68 -11.54 18.37 6.87
CA GLN A 68 -11.99 18.46 5.48
C GLN A 68 -11.79 19.87 4.95
N GLU A 69 -10.59 20.16 4.43
CA GLU A 69 -10.15 21.50 4.07
C GLU A 69 -11.13 22.25 3.16
N ALA A 70 -11.60 21.61 2.08
CA ALA A 70 -12.55 22.20 1.14
C ALA A 70 -13.91 22.53 1.80
N LYS A 71 -14.41 21.67 2.69
CA LYS A 71 -15.66 21.91 3.41
C LYS A 71 -15.50 23.00 4.47
N LEU A 72 -14.34 23.09 5.13
CA LEU A 72 -14.01 24.17 6.06
C LEU A 72 -13.99 25.51 5.32
N LYS A 73 -13.23 25.65 4.23
CA LYS A 73 -13.16 26.88 3.42
C LYS A 73 -14.55 27.33 2.94
N LYS A 74 -15.36 26.37 2.47
CA LYS A 74 -16.75 26.63 2.04
C LYS A 74 -17.64 27.08 3.21
N ALA A 75 -17.53 26.45 4.38
CA ALA A 75 -18.31 26.81 5.56
C ALA A 75 -17.91 28.17 6.15
N LEU A 76 -16.64 28.56 6.02
CA LEU A 76 -16.09 29.86 6.40
C LEU A 76 -16.48 30.99 5.43
N GLY A 77 -17.14 30.68 4.31
CA GLY A 77 -17.55 31.66 3.32
C GLY A 77 -16.39 32.28 2.55
N MET A 78 -15.24 31.59 2.49
CA MET A 78 -14.11 32.02 1.66
C MET A 78 -14.52 31.89 0.19
N THR A 79 -14.57 33.02 -0.54
CA THR A 79 -14.98 33.07 -1.95
C THR A 79 -13.97 32.34 -2.84
N GLU A 80 -14.42 31.88 -4.01
CA GLU A 80 -13.59 31.16 -4.99
C GLU A 80 -12.29 31.91 -5.35
N GLU A 81 -12.28 33.25 -5.38
CA GLU A 81 -11.06 34.06 -5.56
C GLU A 81 -10.08 34.00 -4.39
N ALA A 82 -10.55 33.83 -3.15
CA ALA A 82 -9.69 33.63 -1.97
C ALA A 82 -9.17 32.19 -1.88
N ILE A 83 -9.96 31.23 -2.38
CA ILE A 83 -9.55 29.84 -2.57
C ILE A 83 -8.43 29.79 -3.63
N GLU A 84 -8.59 30.47 -4.77
CA GLU A 84 -7.57 30.57 -5.82
C GLU A 84 -6.29 31.29 -5.39
N LYS A 85 -6.40 32.40 -4.64
CA LYS A 85 -5.22 33.14 -4.12
C LYS A 85 -4.49 32.40 -2.99
N ALA A 86 -5.18 31.56 -2.22
CA ALA A 86 -4.56 30.68 -1.23
C ALA A 86 -3.99 29.39 -1.85
N THR A 87 -4.45 28.99 -3.05
CA THR A 87 -3.86 27.91 -3.86
C THR A 87 -2.83 28.40 -4.87
N ALA A 88 -2.63 29.71 -5.01
CA ALA A 88 -1.55 30.27 -5.82
C ALA A 88 -0.21 30.02 -5.09
N PRO A 89 0.78 29.41 -5.75
CA PRO A 89 2.03 29.03 -5.10
C PRO A 89 2.81 30.29 -4.76
N ARG A 90 2.78 30.69 -3.49
CA ARG A 90 3.70 31.69 -2.95
C ARG A 90 4.30 31.15 -1.65
N VAL A 91 5.57 30.78 -1.79
CA VAL A 91 6.52 30.41 -0.73
C VAL A 91 6.28 29.01 -0.13
N GLN A 92 6.38 27.98 -0.99
CA GLN A 92 6.71 26.60 -0.60
C GLN A 92 7.98 26.07 -1.31
N GLU A 93 8.72 26.90 -2.06
CA GLU A 93 9.89 26.43 -2.82
C GLU A 93 11.05 25.96 -1.94
N GLU A 94 11.18 26.42 -0.68
CA GLU A 94 12.31 26.04 0.17
C GLU A 94 12.01 24.89 1.15
N LYS A 95 10.74 24.51 1.39
CA LYS A 95 10.39 23.39 2.29
C LYS A 95 9.87 22.14 1.60
N GLN A 96 9.27 22.24 0.40
CA GLN A 96 8.77 21.06 -0.33
C GLN A 96 9.88 20.27 -1.03
N ALA A 97 10.98 20.92 -1.42
CA ALA A 97 12.09 20.24 -2.08
C ALA A 97 12.83 19.23 -1.17
N GLU A 98 12.78 19.40 0.16
CA GLU A 98 13.47 18.50 1.10
C GLU A 98 12.67 17.21 1.39
N ASP A 99 11.34 17.26 1.37
CA ASP A 99 10.46 16.15 1.80
C ASP A 99 10.06 15.17 0.67
N GLU A 100 10.27 15.51 -0.60
CA GLU A 100 9.94 14.58 -1.69
C GLU A 100 11.02 13.49 -1.79
N ILE A 101 10.64 12.23 -1.51
CA ILE A 101 11.57 11.09 -1.54
C ILE A 101 12.03 10.83 -2.98
N PHE A 102 11.07 10.78 -3.90
CA PHE A 102 11.29 10.49 -5.31
C PHE A 102 11.48 11.78 -6.10
N LYS A 103 12.46 11.80 -6.98
CA LYS A 103 12.64 12.87 -7.97
C LYS A 103 12.48 12.34 -9.40
N GLU A 104 12.33 13.24 -10.35
CA GLU A 104 12.32 12.90 -11.77
C GLU A 104 13.72 12.46 -12.25
N VAL A 105 13.76 11.71 -13.35
CA VAL A 105 15.02 11.31 -13.97
C VAL A 105 15.61 12.51 -14.73
N ASP A 106 16.84 12.90 -14.35
CA ASP A 106 17.60 13.97 -14.99
C ASP A 106 18.87 13.43 -15.67
N GLN A 107 19.59 14.28 -16.40
CA GLN A 107 20.80 13.88 -17.11
C GLN A 107 21.91 13.39 -16.16
N ALA A 108 22.01 13.97 -14.95
CA ALA A 108 23.01 13.55 -13.97
C ALA A 108 22.77 12.10 -13.51
N ILE A 109 21.51 11.69 -13.40
CA ILE A 109 21.13 10.30 -13.10
C ILE A 109 21.54 9.35 -14.23
N LEU A 110 21.39 9.77 -15.50
CA LEU A 110 21.66 8.95 -16.68
C LEU A 110 23.15 8.81 -17.00
N ASP A 111 23.94 9.84 -16.73
CA ASP A 111 25.39 9.86 -17.02
C ASP A 111 26.18 8.98 -16.05
N ASP A 112 25.57 8.59 -14.94
CA ASP A 112 26.22 7.85 -13.88
C ASP A 112 26.32 6.33 -14.14
N THR A 113 27.18 5.68 -13.36
CA THR A 113 27.19 4.22 -13.24
C THR A 113 27.02 3.85 -11.78
N TYR A 114 25.92 3.16 -11.49
CA TYR A 114 25.56 2.78 -10.13
C TYR A 114 26.22 1.46 -9.76
N ASP A 115 26.59 1.32 -8.49
CA ASP A 115 27.01 0.03 -7.96
C ASP A 115 25.80 -0.89 -7.83
N PHE A 116 24.65 -0.34 -7.42
CA PHE A 116 23.45 -1.13 -7.16
C PHE A 116 22.18 -0.39 -7.62
N VAL A 117 21.42 -1.00 -8.53
CA VAL A 117 20.12 -0.50 -8.99
C VAL A 117 19.00 -1.42 -8.52
N ILE A 118 17.98 -0.83 -7.90
CA ILE A 118 16.81 -1.51 -7.38
C ILE A 118 15.61 -1.13 -8.24
N ILE A 119 14.90 -2.11 -8.79
CA ILE A 119 13.70 -1.92 -9.61
C ILE A 119 12.47 -2.25 -8.75
N GLY A 120 11.77 -1.21 -8.29
CA GLY A 120 10.66 -1.28 -7.35
C GLY A 120 11.02 -0.74 -5.98
N GLY A 121 10.22 0.21 -5.47
CA GLY A 121 10.43 0.93 -4.22
C GLY A 121 9.51 0.48 -3.07
N GLY A 122 8.95 -0.73 -3.16
CA GLY A 122 8.19 -1.36 -2.06
C GLY A 122 9.06 -1.77 -0.87
N PRO A 123 8.56 -2.57 0.09
CA PRO A 123 9.32 -2.93 1.30
C PRO A 123 10.64 -3.66 1.00
N ALA A 124 10.68 -4.53 -0.01
CA ALA A 124 11.91 -5.16 -0.46
C ALA A 124 12.92 -4.14 -1.00
N GLY A 125 12.49 -3.25 -1.89
CA GLY A 125 13.36 -2.24 -2.48
C GLY A 125 13.84 -1.19 -1.48
N ALA A 126 12.96 -0.73 -0.59
CA ALA A 126 13.31 0.23 0.45
C ALA A 126 14.33 -0.37 1.45
N SER A 127 14.15 -1.62 1.87
CA SER A 127 15.13 -2.33 2.70
C SER A 127 16.46 -2.50 1.96
N ALA A 128 16.44 -2.90 0.69
CA ALA A 128 17.65 -3.02 -0.13
C ALA A 128 18.39 -1.67 -0.25
N ALA A 129 17.65 -0.56 -0.36
CA ALA A 129 18.22 0.78 -0.43
C ALA A 129 18.96 1.16 0.86
N VAL A 130 18.40 0.82 2.03
CA VAL A 130 19.05 1.00 3.33
C VAL A 130 20.38 0.24 3.40
N TYR A 131 20.35 -1.06 3.13
CA TYR A 131 21.54 -1.90 3.27
C TYR A 131 22.60 -1.61 2.19
N GLY A 132 22.20 -1.36 0.95
CA GLY A 132 23.12 -1.00 -0.14
C GLY A 132 23.86 0.31 0.17
N SER A 133 23.13 1.34 0.60
CA SER A 133 23.72 2.64 0.94
C SER A 133 24.60 2.59 2.19
N ARG A 134 24.22 1.79 3.21
CA ARG A 134 25.05 1.55 4.40
C ARG A 134 26.37 0.84 4.05
N SER A 135 26.35 -0.05 3.06
CA SER A 135 27.55 -0.68 2.49
C SER A 135 28.35 0.25 1.57
N LYS A 136 27.97 1.54 1.47
CA LYS A 136 28.61 2.55 0.61
C LYS A 136 28.53 2.23 -0.89
N LEU A 137 27.55 1.43 -1.31
CA LEU A 137 27.24 1.26 -2.71
C LEU A 137 26.50 2.50 -3.21
N LYS A 138 26.88 3.00 -4.39
CA LYS A 138 26.12 4.02 -5.08
C LYS A 138 24.78 3.43 -5.55
N THR A 139 23.71 3.77 -4.82
CA THR A 139 22.43 3.05 -4.88
C THR A 139 21.34 3.92 -5.51
N LEU A 140 20.65 3.37 -6.52
CA LEU A 140 19.49 3.97 -7.17
C LEU A 140 18.27 3.06 -7.04
N VAL A 141 17.13 3.63 -6.69
CA VAL A 141 15.82 2.97 -6.68
C VAL A 141 14.94 3.59 -7.75
N ILE A 142 14.41 2.76 -8.64
CA ILE A 142 13.51 3.16 -9.73
C ILE A 142 12.12 2.60 -9.41
N ASP A 143 11.12 3.47 -9.25
CA ASP A 143 9.72 3.04 -9.05
C ASP A 143 8.77 3.79 -9.99
N LYS A 144 7.93 3.04 -10.71
CA LYS A 144 6.96 3.60 -11.66
C LYS A 144 5.79 4.32 -10.99
N ALA A 145 5.40 3.86 -9.81
CA ALA A 145 4.22 4.32 -9.09
C ALA A 145 4.37 4.04 -7.59
N PRO A 146 5.15 4.88 -6.86
CA PRO A 146 5.52 4.65 -5.45
C PRO A 146 4.34 4.47 -4.49
N LYS A 147 3.18 5.02 -4.83
CA LYS A 147 1.95 4.98 -4.03
C LYS A 147 1.03 3.80 -4.35
N SER A 148 1.42 2.92 -5.27
CA SER A 148 0.55 1.86 -5.81
C SER A 148 0.95 0.45 -5.41
N GLY A 149 2.09 0.27 -4.74
CA GLY A 149 2.55 -1.04 -4.27
C GLY A 149 1.59 -1.67 -3.26
N ALA A 150 1.63 -3.00 -3.10
CA ALA A 150 0.71 -3.73 -2.23
C ALA A 150 0.67 -3.16 -0.79
N LEU A 151 1.83 -2.84 -0.22
CA LEU A 151 1.92 -2.19 1.08
C LEU A 151 1.38 -0.76 1.06
N ALA A 152 1.69 0.03 0.02
CA ALA A 152 1.29 1.45 -0.05
C ALA A 152 -0.23 1.63 -0.01
N VAL A 153 -0.99 0.70 -0.58
CA VAL A 153 -2.46 0.74 -0.61
C VAL A 153 -3.11 0.05 0.60
N THR A 154 -2.32 -0.54 1.50
CA THR A 154 -2.85 -1.13 2.74
C THR A 154 -3.27 -0.03 3.70
N HIS A 155 -4.52 -0.04 4.16
CA HIS A 155 -5.04 1.00 5.05
C HIS A 155 -4.52 0.86 6.46
N ARG A 156 -4.26 -0.37 6.91
CA ARG A 156 -3.79 -0.63 8.27
C ARG A 156 -2.81 -1.78 8.34
N ILE A 157 -1.66 -1.54 8.97
CA ILE A 157 -0.64 -2.54 9.28
C ILE A 157 -0.54 -2.69 10.80
N ALA A 158 -0.70 -3.93 11.27
CA ALA A 158 -0.60 -4.30 12.68
C ALA A 158 0.41 -5.43 12.95
N ASN A 159 1.07 -5.93 11.90
CA ASN A 159 1.89 -7.14 11.94
C ASN A 159 3.36 -6.91 11.55
N TYR A 160 3.82 -5.66 11.42
CA TYR A 160 5.23 -5.36 11.17
C TYR A 160 6.00 -5.22 12.50
N PRO A 161 6.90 -6.15 12.84
CA PRO A 161 7.57 -6.14 14.13
C PRO A 161 8.39 -4.86 14.37
N GLY A 162 8.28 -4.31 15.58
CA GLY A 162 8.96 -3.05 15.96
C GLY A 162 8.14 -1.79 15.69
N VAL A 163 7.06 -1.88 14.90
CA VAL A 163 6.09 -0.79 14.73
C VAL A 163 4.89 -1.08 15.62
N ARG A 164 4.65 -0.18 16.60
CA ARG A 164 3.55 -0.30 17.56
C ARG A 164 2.40 0.61 17.14
N GLY A 165 1.17 0.18 17.44
CA GLY A 165 -0.04 0.93 17.09
C GLY A 165 -0.52 0.64 15.68
N GLU A 166 -1.50 1.41 15.23
CA GLU A 166 -2.06 1.30 13.89
C GLU A 166 -1.40 2.35 13.00
N VAL A 167 -0.59 1.90 12.04
CA VAL A 167 -0.05 2.75 10.97
C VAL A 167 -0.66 2.34 9.65
N THR A 168 -0.82 3.29 8.73
CA THR A 168 -1.15 2.95 7.36
C THR A 168 0.05 2.29 6.68
N GLY A 169 -0.22 1.49 5.64
CA GLY A 169 0.84 0.88 4.86
C GLY A 169 1.69 1.91 4.11
N MET A 170 1.09 3.03 3.67
CA MET A 170 1.82 4.15 3.07
C MET A 170 2.79 4.79 4.08
N GLU A 171 2.35 5.08 5.30
CA GLU A 171 3.22 5.66 6.34
C GLU A 171 4.41 4.74 6.64
N LEU A 172 4.15 3.44 6.80
CA LEU A 172 5.22 2.46 7.01
C LEU A 172 6.21 2.43 5.85
N LEU A 173 5.71 2.47 4.60
CA LEU A 173 6.55 2.45 3.42
C LEU A 173 7.41 3.73 3.32
N GLU A 174 6.82 4.90 3.56
CA GLU A 174 7.56 6.17 3.56
C GLU A 174 8.66 6.19 4.63
N MET A 175 8.40 5.62 5.82
CA MET A 175 9.43 5.47 6.86
C MET A 175 10.62 4.64 6.37
N MET A 176 10.37 3.52 5.68
CA MET A 176 11.42 2.68 5.12
C MET A 176 12.20 3.40 4.01
N GLN A 177 11.49 4.08 3.10
CA GLN A 177 12.09 4.80 1.98
C GLN A 177 12.93 5.99 2.44
N LYS A 178 12.44 6.76 3.42
CA LYS A 178 13.19 7.86 4.06
C LYS A 178 14.47 7.34 4.69
N GLN A 179 14.43 6.21 5.39
CA GLN A 179 15.65 5.60 5.94
C GLN A 179 16.68 5.27 4.84
N GLY A 180 16.24 4.75 3.68
CA GLY A 180 17.12 4.52 2.54
C GLY A 180 17.73 5.82 2.00
N LYS A 181 16.91 6.86 1.84
CA LYS A 181 17.32 8.20 1.37
C LYS A 181 18.33 8.83 2.33
N ASP A 182 18.10 8.74 3.63
CA ASP A 182 18.97 9.28 4.69
C ASP A 182 20.37 8.64 4.69
N PHE A 183 20.49 7.37 4.29
CA PHE A 183 21.78 6.71 4.11
C PHE A 183 22.47 7.02 2.76
N GLY A 184 21.78 7.68 1.83
CA GLY A 184 22.33 8.14 0.55
C GLY A 184 21.76 7.46 -0.70
N ALA A 185 20.70 6.66 -0.59
CA ALA A 185 20.03 6.12 -1.77
C ALA A 185 19.34 7.23 -2.56
N THR A 186 19.44 7.17 -3.89
CA THR A 186 18.66 8.05 -4.78
C THR A 186 17.39 7.33 -5.20
N PHE A 187 16.23 7.97 -5.03
CA PHE A 187 14.94 7.43 -5.50
C PHE A 187 14.45 8.24 -6.70
N VAL A 188 14.08 7.55 -7.77
CA VAL A 188 13.56 8.17 -8.98
C VAL A 188 12.23 7.57 -9.40
N ARG A 189 11.35 8.43 -9.90
CA ARG A 189 10.09 8.00 -10.48
C ARG A 189 10.28 7.78 -11.97
N SER A 190 10.26 6.53 -12.42
CA SER A 190 10.26 6.18 -13.84
C SER A 190 9.82 4.73 -14.05
N ASN A 191 9.41 4.40 -15.27
CA ASN A 191 9.01 3.05 -15.65
C ASN A 191 10.14 2.31 -16.37
N VAL A 192 10.50 1.12 -15.91
CA VAL A 192 11.45 0.27 -16.63
C VAL A 192 10.76 -0.37 -17.84
N LEU A 193 11.27 -0.09 -19.04
CA LEU A 193 10.72 -0.58 -20.31
C LEU A 193 11.29 -1.95 -20.68
N SER A 194 12.58 -2.15 -20.43
CA SER A 194 13.30 -3.39 -20.64
C SER A 194 14.63 -3.39 -19.88
N VAL A 195 15.33 -4.53 -19.92
CA VAL A 195 16.69 -4.69 -19.36
C VAL A 195 17.59 -5.47 -20.32
N ASP A 196 18.91 -5.28 -20.18
CA ASP A 196 19.95 -6.08 -20.82
C ASP A 196 21.03 -6.39 -19.76
N PHE A 197 21.12 -7.67 -19.41
CA PHE A 197 22.02 -8.18 -18.37
C PHE A 197 23.15 -9.06 -18.92
N SER A 198 23.35 -9.05 -20.25
CA SER A 198 24.33 -9.89 -20.94
C SER A 198 25.79 -9.50 -20.67
N ASP A 199 26.02 -8.23 -20.36
CA ASP A 199 27.34 -7.67 -20.04
C ASP A 199 27.60 -7.61 -18.52
N GLU A 200 28.84 -7.32 -18.12
CA GLU A 200 29.23 -7.02 -16.73
C GLU A 200 28.46 -5.80 -16.19
N ILE A 201 28.38 -4.73 -17.01
CA ILE A 201 27.57 -3.55 -16.71
C ILE A 201 26.16 -3.74 -17.27
N LYS A 202 25.22 -3.91 -16.37
CA LYS A 202 23.79 -4.09 -16.64
C LYS A 202 23.19 -2.79 -17.15
N LYS A 203 22.30 -2.88 -18.14
CA LYS A 203 21.60 -1.73 -18.74
C LYS A 203 20.10 -1.83 -18.44
N ILE A 204 19.53 -0.75 -17.90
CA ILE A 204 18.11 -0.62 -17.59
C ILE A 204 17.54 0.50 -18.46
N MET A 205 16.59 0.18 -19.34
CA MET A 205 16.03 1.13 -20.29
C MET A 205 14.79 1.78 -19.70
N LEU A 206 14.83 3.11 -19.62
CA LEU A 206 13.74 3.99 -19.20
C LEU A 206 13.26 4.82 -20.41
N PRO A 207 12.09 5.48 -20.33
CA PRO A 207 11.69 6.48 -21.32
C PRO A 207 12.69 7.62 -21.47
N GLU A 208 13.35 8.00 -20.38
CA GLU A 208 14.26 9.15 -20.33
C GLU A 208 15.68 8.82 -20.81
N GLY A 209 16.06 7.54 -20.80
CA GLY A 209 17.40 7.10 -21.19
C GLY A 209 17.78 5.72 -20.64
N THR A 210 19.08 5.45 -20.59
CA THR A 210 19.61 4.15 -20.12
C THR A 210 20.41 4.34 -18.83
N ILE A 211 20.03 3.62 -17.79
CA ILE A 211 20.78 3.51 -16.54
C ILE A 211 21.79 2.36 -16.64
N LYS A 212 22.99 2.57 -16.08
CA LYS A 212 24.06 1.58 -15.98
C LYS A 212 24.25 1.12 -14.54
N ALA A 213 24.37 -0.18 -14.32
CA ALA A 213 24.52 -0.76 -12.99
C ALA A 213 25.54 -1.91 -12.98
N LYS A 214 26.30 -2.07 -11.90
CA LYS A 214 27.09 -3.30 -11.67
C LYS A 214 26.20 -4.44 -11.17
N ALA A 215 25.38 -4.17 -10.16
CA ALA A 215 24.40 -5.12 -9.62
C ALA A 215 22.97 -4.58 -9.74
N VAL A 216 22.00 -5.49 -9.89
CA VAL A 216 20.57 -5.18 -10.02
C VAL A 216 19.73 -6.02 -9.07
N PHE A 217 18.75 -5.41 -8.40
CA PHE A 217 17.73 -6.11 -7.61
C PHE A 217 16.32 -5.86 -8.16
N ILE A 218 15.65 -6.94 -8.53
CA ILE A 218 14.28 -6.95 -9.04
C ILE A 218 13.32 -7.08 -7.85
N ALA A 219 12.68 -5.98 -7.47
CA ALA A 219 11.81 -5.84 -6.29
C ALA A 219 10.41 -5.34 -6.68
N VAL A 220 9.90 -5.77 -7.84
CA VAL A 220 8.66 -5.27 -8.46
C VAL A 220 7.37 -5.73 -7.78
N GLY A 221 7.48 -6.64 -6.80
CA GLY A 221 6.36 -7.25 -6.11
C GLY A 221 5.43 -8.02 -7.05
N ALA A 222 4.24 -8.32 -6.57
CA ALA A 222 3.17 -8.89 -7.36
C ALA A 222 1.84 -8.18 -7.06
N LYS A 223 0.95 -8.16 -8.05
CA LYS A 223 -0.40 -7.60 -7.90
C LYS A 223 -1.42 -8.59 -8.42
N ALA A 224 -2.60 -8.60 -7.82
CA ALA A 224 -3.74 -9.29 -8.41
C ALA A 224 -3.98 -8.75 -9.82
N ALA A 225 -4.26 -9.63 -10.78
CA ALA A 225 -4.72 -9.19 -12.08
C ALA A 225 -5.98 -8.34 -11.87
N GLY A 226 -5.96 -7.08 -12.32
CA GLY A 226 -7.07 -6.15 -12.10
C GLY A 226 -8.38 -6.78 -12.55
N SER A 227 -9.32 -6.91 -11.61
CA SER A 227 -10.64 -7.42 -11.93
C SER A 227 -11.47 -6.28 -12.53
N LYS A 228 -12.44 -6.60 -13.40
CA LYS A 228 -13.36 -5.60 -13.97
C LYS A 228 -14.55 -5.32 -13.03
N ILE A 229 -14.42 -5.64 -11.74
CA ILE A 229 -15.49 -5.46 -10.76
C ILE A 229 -15.60 -3.97 -10.43
N LYS A 230 -16.77 -3.40 -10.69
CA LYS A 230 -17.05 -2.00 -10.35
C LYS A 230 -17.03 -1.83 -8.83
N GLY A 231 -16.39 -0.79 -8.31
CA GLY A 231 -16.28 -0.53 -6.88
C GLY A 231 -15.07 -1.20 -6.22
N GLU A 232 -14.35 -2.10 -6.91
CA GLU A 232 -13.15 -2.74 -6.37
C GLU A 232 -12.05 -1.73 -6.06
N GLU A 233 -11.66 -0.92 -7.06
CA GLU A 233 -10.57 0.06 -6.91
C GLU A 233 -10.96 1.16 -5.92
N GLU A 234 -12.22 1.62 -5.97
CA GLU A 234 -12.69 2.65 -5.07
C GLU A 234 -12.70 2.17 -3.61
N LEU A 235 -13.15 0.94 -3.34
CA LEU A 235 -13.26 0.39 -1.98
C LEU A 235 -12.06 -0.46 -1.57
N ALA A 236 -10.97 -0.46 -2.36
CA ALA A 236 -9.72 -1.13 -2.06
C ALA A 236 -9.18 -0.69 -0.70
N GLY A 237 -9.06 -1.68 0.21
CA GLY A 237 -8.69 -1.57 1.62
C GLY A 237 -9.67 -0.81 2.52
N ARG A 238 -10.84 -0.45 1.99
CA ARG A 238 -12.02 0.05 2.72
C ARG A 238 -13.13 -0.99 2.75
N GLY A 239 -12.77 -2.24 3.07
CA GLY A 239 -13.68 -3.39 2.99
C GLY A 239 -13.36 -4.36 1.85
N VAL A 240 -12.69 -3.92 0.78
CA VAL A 240 -12.12 -4.82 -0.23
C VAL A 240 -10.69 -5.17 0.16
N SER A 241 -10.39 -6.46 0.30
CA SER A 241 -9.05 -6.95 0.69
C SER A 241 -8.55 -8.03 -0.27
N TYR A 242 -7.24 -8.23 -0.25
CA TYR A 242 -6.52 -9.26 -0.98
C TYR A 242 -5.59 -10.07 -0.04
N CYS A 243 -5.73 -9.90 1.28
CA CYS A 243 -4.88 -10.55 2.28
C CYS A 243 -5.68 -10.81 3.57
N SER A 244 -6.19 -12.02 3.76
CA SER A 244 -6.88 -12.37 5.01
C SER A 244 -5.93 -12.37 6.20
N THR A 245 -4.68 -12.80 6.03
CA THR A 245 -3.69 -12.80 7.12
C THR A 245 -3.42 -11.40 7.67
N CYS A 246 -3.57 -10.36 6.85
CA CYS A 246 -3.42 -8.97 7.22
C CYS A 246 -4.68 -8.43 7.90
N ASP A 247 -5.86 -8.71 7.32
CA ASP A 247 -7.07 -7.96 7.63
C ASP A 247 -8.12 -8.76 8.43
N ALA A 248 -8.02 -10.09 8.52
CA ALA A 248 -9.05 -10.96 9.12
C ALA A 248 -9.40 -10.57 10.56
N ALA A 249 -8.43 -10.14 11.36
CA ALA A 249 -8.65 -9.70 12.75
C ALA A 249 -9.63 -8.53 12.85
N PHE A 250 -9.79 -7.75 11.78
CA PHE A 250 -10.67 -6.57 11.73
C PHE A 250 -12.13 -6.94 11.42
N TYR A 251 -12.35 -8.16 10.94
CA TYR A 251 -13.66 -8.73 10.63
C TYR A 251 -14.15 -9.70 11.71
N GLN A 252 -13.63 -9.57 12.93
CA GLN A 252 -14.12 -10.36 14.06
C GLN A 252 -15.63 -10.12 14.26
N GLU A 253 -16.40 -11.19 14.37
CA GLU A 253 -17.87 -11.18 14.45
C GLU A 253 -18.61 -10.58 13.23
N ARG A 254 -17.93 -10.42 12.09
CA ARG A 254 -18.49 -9.85 10.85
C ARG A 254 -18.77 -10.89 9.78
N GLU A 255 -19.56 -10.52 8.78
CA GLU A 255 -19.89 -11.37 7.63
C GLU A 255 -19.10 -10.94 6.39
N VAL A 256 -18.34 -11.86 5.80
CA VAL A 256 -17.43 -11.56 4.68
C VAL A 256 -17.67 -12.49 3.50
N ILE A 257 -17.28 -12.02 2.32
CA ILE A 257 -17.21 -12.83 1.10
C ILE A 257 -15.76 -13.08 0.72
N VAL A 258 -15.47 -14.30 0.29
CA VAL A 258 -14.22 -14.67 -0.39
C VAL A 258 -14.57 -15.04 -1.82
N VAL A 259 -13.85 -14.49 -2.80
CA VAL A 259 -14.10 -14.76 -4.22
C VAL A 259 -12.85 -15.31 -4.87
N GLY A 260 -12.87 -16.58 -5.27
CA GLY A 260 -11.72 -17.18 -5.96
C GLY A 260 -11.85 -18.68 -6.13
N ASP A 261 -11.24 -19.21 -7.18
CA ASP A 261 -11.28 -20.63 -7.56
C ASP A 261 -9.90 -21.30 -7.40
N THR A 262 -9.03 -20.80 -6.51
CA THR A 262 -7.64 -21.27 -6.34
C THR A 262 -7.41 -21.87 -4.96
N GLU A 263 -6.32 -22.62 -4.78
CA GLU A 263 -5.86 -23.07 -3.47
C GLU A 263 -5.66 -21.91 -2.48
N GLU A 264 -5.17 -20.77 -2.96
CA GLU A 264 -5.07 -19.52 -2.19
C GLU A 264 -6.44 -19.10 -1.64
N ALA A 265 -7.48 -19.07 -2.48
CA ALA A 265 -8.82 -18.68 -2.03
C ALA A 265 -9.39 -19.62 -0.94
N VAL A 266 -9.12 -20.92 -1.05
CA VAL A 266 -9.51 -21.93 -0.04
C VAL A 266 -8.81 -21.65 1.28
N HIS A 267 -7.49 -21.50 1.24
CA HIS A 267 -6.68 -21.26 2.44
C HIS A 267 -7.11 -19.96 3.14
N GLU A 268 -7.31 -18.89 2.38
CA GLU A 268 -7.70 -17.60 2.92
C GLU A 268 -9.13 -17.63 3.51
N ALA A 269 -10.05 -18.41 2.91
CA ALA A 269 -11.36 -18.66 3.51
C ALA A 269 -11.27 -19.43 4.83
N GLU A 270 -10.39 -20.43 4.93
CA GLU A 270 -10.16 -21.17 6.18
C GLU A 270 -9.60 -20.28 7.29
N GLN A 271 -8.70 -19.35 6.95
CA GLN A 271 -8.17 -18.38 7.90
C GLN A 271 -9.28 -17.44 8.37
N LEU A 272 -10.07 -16.86 7.45
CA LEU A 272 -11.18 -15.97 7.79
C LEU A 272 -12.21 -16.65 8.69
N ALA A 273 -12.49 -17.94 8.46
CA ALA A 273 -13.44 -18.70 9.27
C ALA A 273 -13.03 -18.84 10.75
N LYS A 274 -11.78 -18.52 11.11
CA LYS A 274 -11.33 -18.48 12.52
C LYS A 274 -11.70 -17.18 13.23
N PHE A 275 -12.01 -16.12 12.49
CA PHE A 275 -12.26 -14.78 13.02
C PHE A 275 -13.69 -14.29 12.75
N CYS A 276 -14.21 -14.56 11.55
CA CYS A 276 -15.47 -14.02 11.08
C CYS A 276 -16.68 -14.82 11.58
N LYS A 277 -17.81 -14.12 11.76
CA LYS A 277 -19.10 -14.72 12.10
C LYS A 277 -19.62 -15.62 10.96
N LYS A 278 -19.43 -15.18 9.71
CA LYS A 278 -19.82 -15.94 8.51
C LYS A 278 -18.85 -15.66 7.37
N VAL A 279 -18.48 -16.70 6.63
CA VAL A 279 -17.64 -16.62 5.42
C VAL A 279 -18.39 -17.26 4.26
N ASN A 280 -18.73 -16.46 3.25
CA ASN A 280 -19.31 -16.95 2.01
C ASN A 280 -18.21 -17.10 0.95
N LEU A 281 -17.84 -18.34 0.60
CA LEU A 281 -16.85 -18.62 -0.45
C LEU A 281 -17.57 -18.75 -1.81
N LEU A 282 -17.33 -17.80 -2.70
CA LEU A 282 -17.86 -17.79 -4.05
C LEU A 282 -16.81 -18.36 -5.00
N LEU A 283 -17.22 -19.39 -5.75
CA LEU A 283 -16.42 -20.05 -6.78
C LEU A 283 -16.93 -19.65 -8.19
N PRO A 284 -16.37 -18.60 -8.85
CA PRO A 284 -16.86 -18.08 -10.13
C PRO A 284 -17.01 -19.09 -11.26
N THR A 285 -16.10 -20.08 -11.33
CA THR A 285 -16.15 -21.16 -12.33
C THR A 285 -16.87 -22.40 -11.82
N GLY A 286 -17.13 -22.47 -10.51
CA GLY A 286 -17.82 -23.58 -9.83
C GLY A 286 -16.94 -24.82 -9.64
N GLN A 287 -15.64 -24.72 -9.91
CA GLN A 287 -14.65 -25.76 -9.67
C GLN A 287 -13.35 -25.11 -9.20
N ILE A 288 -12.69 -25.74 -8.24
CA ILE A 288 -11.38 -25.30 -7.77
C ILE A 288 -10.31 -25.74 -8.77
N LYS A 289 -9.39 -24.83 -9.05
CA LYS A 289 -8.20 -25.09 -9.84
C LYS A 289 -7.10 -25.68 -8.97
N GLY A 290 -6.41 -26.70 -9.49
CA GLY A 290 -5.33 -27.38 -8.77
C GLY A 290 -5.82 -28.56 -7.94
N GLU A 291 -5.06 -28.92 -6.90
CA GLU A 291 -5.29 -30.09 -6.06
C GLU A 291 -6.04 -29.77 -4.75
N ALA A 292 -6.43 -28.52 -4.54
CA ALA A 292 -7.06 -28.06 -3.31
C ALA A 292 -8.43 -28.71 -3.08
N ASN A 293 -8.68 -29.08 -1.82
CA ASN A 293 -9.90 -29.74 -1.37
C ASN A 293 -10.74 -28.81 -0.48
N LEU A 294 -12.06 -28.84 -0.67
CA LEU A 294 -13.05 -28.09 0.10
C LEU A 294 -13.47 -28.76 1.41
N SER A 295 -13.15 -30.04 1.64
CA SER A 295 -13.70 -30.79 2.78
C SER A 295 -13.51 -30.10 4.14
N ALA A 296 -12.37 -29.45 4.37
CA ALA A 296 -12.11 -28.74 5.62
C ALA A 296 -12.97 -27.46 5.79
N LEU A 297 -13.42 -26.85 4.69
CA LEU A 297 -14.37 -25.74 4.70
C LEU A 297 -15.81 -26.24 4.82
N GLU A 298 -16.15 -27.37 4.19
CA GLU A 298 -17.49 -27.99 4.25
C GLU A 298 -17.86 -28.43 5.68
N GLU A 299 -16.86 -28.79 6.50
CA GLU A 299 -17.05 -29.15 7.91
C GLU A 299 -17.28 -27.93 8.83
N LYS A 300 -17.11 -26.70 8.35
CA LYS A 300 -17.25 -25.49 9.16
C LYS A 300 -18.67 -24.92 9.10
N GLU A 301 -19.31 -24.82 10.25
CA GLU A 301 -20.67 -24.28 10.38
C GLU A 301 -20.82 -22.82 9.96
N ASN A 302 -19.73 -22.04 10.02
CA ASN A 302 -19.71 -20.63 9.64
C ASN A 302 -19.23 -20.36 8.21
N VAL A 303 -19.06 -21.42 7.40
CA VAL A 303 -18.66 -21.30 5.98
C VAL A 303 -19.79 -21.79 5.09
N GLU A 304 -20.11 -21.02 4.05
CA GLU A 304 -21.06 -21.42 3.00
C GLU A 304 -20.41 -21.28 1.63
N ILE A 305 -20.49 -22.33 0.81
CA ILE A 305 -19.80 -22.40 -0.49
C ILE A 305 -20.80 -22.25 -1.63
N PHE A 306 -20.54 -21.30 -2.53
CA PHE A 306 -21.43 -20.94 -3.63
C PHE A 306 -20.77 -21.18 -4.99
N ASN A 307 -21.23 -22.23 -5.68
CA ASN A 307 -20.72 -22.63 -6.99
C ASN A 307 -21.33 -21.80 -8.12
N ARG A 308 -20.47 -21.27 -9.00
CA ARG A 308 -20.83 -20.41 -10.15
C ARG A 308 -21.41 -19.05 -9.77
N TYR A 309 -21.05 -18.55 -8.58
CA TYR A 309 -21.44 -17.22 -8.11
C TYR A 309 -20.33 -16.22 -8.42
N ARG A 310 -20.69 -15.04 -8.92
CA ARG A 310 -19.73 -14.01 -9.36
C ARG A 310 -20.08 -12.66 -8.76
N VAL A 311 -19.08 -11.94 -8.27
CA VAL A 311 -19.27 -10.54 -7.90
C VAL A 311 -19.27 -9.68 -9.17
N ARG A 312 -20.29 -8.84 -9.31
CA ARG A 312 -20.45 -7.88 -10.41
C ARG A 312 -20.04 -6.47 -10.00
N GLU A 313 -20.47 -6.05 -8.82
CA GLU A 313 -20.27 -4.70 -8.27
C GLU A 313 -20.13 -4.78 -6.75
N ILE A 314 -19.24 -3.97 -6.20
CA ILE A 314 -19.05 -3.77 -4.76
C ILE A 314 -19.54 -2.36 -4.44
N ARG A 315 -20.37 -2.21 -3.40
CA ARG A 315 -21.04 -0.96 -3.05
C ARG A 315 -20.70 -0.52 -1.64
N GLY A 316 -20.57 0.79 -1.47
CA GLY A 316 -20.21 1.44 -0.22
C GLY A 316 -19.83 2.89 -0.44
N GLU A 317 -19.99 3.73 0.58
CA GLU A 317 -19.52 5.14 0.55
C GLU A 317 -18.12 5.24 1.19
N ASP A 318 -18.04 5.00 2.49
CA ASP A 318 -16.79 5.01 3.25
C ASP A 318 -16.15 3.63 3.34
N ASN A 319 -16.97 2.58 3.49
CA ASN A 319 -16.56 1.17 3.55
C ASN A 319 -17.52 0.30 2.72
N VAL A 320 -17.15 -0.94 2.42
CA VAL A 320 -18.06 -1.93 1.84
C VAL A 320 -19.30 -2.10 2.73
N GLU A 321 -20.47 -2.06 2.08
CA GLU A 321 -21.78 -2.25 2.71
C GLU A 321 -22.55 -3.41 2.06
N SER A 322 -22.38 -3.59 0.75
CA SER A 322 -23.02 -4.68 0.02
C SER A 322 -22.29 -5.04 -1.26
N VAL A 323 -22.62 -6.20 -1.80
CA VAL A 323 -22.18 -6.65 -3.12
C VAL A 323 -23.36 -7.00 -4.00
N VAL A 324 -23.23 -6.73 -5.29
CA VAL A 324 -24.09 -7.30 -6.32
C VAL A 324 -23.42 -8.56 -6.82
N ILE A 325 -24.09 -9.69 -6.62
CA ILE A 325 -23.67 -10.98 -7.12
C ILE A 325 -24.56 -11.45 -8.27
N ILE A 326 -24.00 -12.26 -9.14
CA ILE A 326 -24.72 -13.04 -10.15
C ILE A 326 -24.68 -14.49 -9.69
N ASN A 327 -25.84 -15.09 -9.44
CA ASN A 327 -25.95 -16.47 -9.00
C ASN A 327 -25.77 -17.47 -10.16
N ASP A 328 -25.85 -18.77 -9.86
CA ASP A 328 -25.75 -19.88 -10.81
C ASP A 328 -26.82 -19.86 -11.91
N LYS A 329 -27.97 -19.22 -11.65
CA LYS A 329 -29.09 -19.01 -12.59
C LYS A 329 -28.96 -17.72 -13.41
N ARG A 330 -27.87 -16.96 -13.23
CA ARG A 330 -27.62 -15.65 -13.84
C ARG A 330 -28.58 -14.54 -13.38
N GLU A 331 -29.14 -14.69 -12.19
CA GLU A 331 -29.96 -13.68 -11.55
C GLU A 331 -29.08 -12.80 -10.66
N GLU A 332 -29.38 -11.51 -10.64
CA GLU A 332 -28.68 -10.56 -9.77
C GLU A 332 -29.29 -10.54 -8.38
N GLN A 333 -28.43 -10.58 -7.36
CA GLN A 333 -28.82 -10.46 -5.96
C GLN A 333 -27.92 -9.45 -5.27
N VAL A 334 -28.46 -8.76 -4.27
CA VAL A 334 -27.69 -7.86 -3.42
C VAL A 334 -27.54 -8.50 -2.05
N TRP A 335 -26.30 -8.70 -1.62
CA TRP A 335 -25.98 -9.24 -0.29
C TRP A 335 -25.31 -8.16 0.53
N GLU A 336 -25.80 -7.94 1.75
CA GLU A 336 -25.13 -7.09 2.75
C GLU A 336 -23.93 -7.85 3.31
N VAL A 337 -22.77 -7.22 3.29
CA VAL A 337 -21.51 -7.79 3.78
C VAL A 337 -20.61 -6.71 4.32
N ASP A 338 -19.78 -7.07 5.28
CA ASP A 338 -18.81 -6.15 5.89
C ASP A 338 -17.51 -6.07 5.07
N GLY A 339 -17.17 -7.12 4.32
CA GLY A 339 -15.92 -7.19 3.57
C GLY A 339 -15.91 -8.20 2.43
N VAL A 340 -15.06 -7.93 1.44
CA VAL A 340 -14.88 -8.73 0.22
C VAL A 340 -13.41 -9.02 0.02
N PHE A 341 -13.05 -10.29 0.02
CA PHE A 341 -11.69 -10.77 -0.20
C PHE A 341 -11.57 -11.38 -1.61
N LEU A 342 -10.74 -10.79 -2.46
CA LEU A 342 -10.67 -11.14 -3.89
C LEU A 342 -9.39 -11.93 -4.22
N TYR A 343 -9.56 -13.15 -4.74
CA TYR A 343 -8.50 -14.08 -5.16
C TYR A 343 -8.80 -14.67 -6.57
N LEU A 344 -9.15 -13.79 -7.52
CA LEU A 344 -9.70 -14.16 -8.83
C LEU A 344 -8.68 -14.62 -9.89
N GLY A 345 -7.42 -14.20 -9.78
CA GLY A 345 -6.40 -14.43 -10.82
C GLY A 345 -5.03 -14.87 -10.31
N GLY A 346 -4.90 -15.09 -8.99
CA GLY A 346 -3.60 -15.11 -8.32
C GLY A 346 -2.89 -13.75 -8.42
N MET A 347 -1.87 -13.56 -7.61
CA MET A 347 -0.95 -12.43 -7.80
C MET A 347 0.00 -12.74 -8.95
N LYS A 348 0.22 -11.76 -9.84
CA LYS A 348 1.25 -11.83 -10.89
C LYS A 348 2.35 -10.80 -10.63
N PRO A 349 3.62 -11.20 -10.75
CA PRO A 349 4.74 -10.29 -10.61
C PRO A 349 4.86 -9.39 -11.84
N GLY A 350 5.31 -8.15 -11.64
CA GLY A 350 5.46 -7.17 -12.72
C GLY A 350 6.74 -7.35 -13.53
N THR A 351 6.97 -8.55 -14.09
CA THR A 351 8.24 -9.01 -14.67
C THR A 351 8.29 -8.94 -16.20
N GLU A 352 7.28 -8.37 -16.86
CA GLU A 352 7.17 -8.37 -18.33
C GLU A 352 8.33 -7.65 -19.03
N PHE A 353 8.93 -6.66 -18.36
CA PHE A 353 10.09 -5.92 -18.86
C PHE A 353 11.36 -6.78 -18.94
N LEU A 354 11.43 -7.92 -18.24
CA LEU A 354 12.60 -8.79 -18.23
C LEU A 354 12.79 -9.49 -19.57
N ARG A 355 11.72 -9.83 -20.30
CA ARG A 355 11.76 -10.45 -21.64
C ARG A 355 12.75 -11.62 -21.77
N GLY A 356 12.85 -12.45 -20.74
CA GLY A 356 13.77 -13.59 -20.69
C GLY A 356 15.22 -13.25 -20.31
N ALA A 357 15.50 -12.04 -19.83
CA ALA A 357 16.83 -11.67 -19.32
C ALA A 357 17.23 -12.45 -18.05
N VAL A 358 16.27 -13.02 -17.32
CA VAL A 358 16.46 -13.96 -16.21
C VAL A 358 15.40 -15.06 -16.28
N ASP A 359 15.69 -16.21 -15.68
CA ASP A 359 14.76 -17.34 -15.65
C ASP A 359 13.56 -17.02 -14.76
N CYS A 360 12.36 -17.23 -15.29
CA CYS A 360 11.09 -17.10 -14.57
C CYS A 360 10.30 -18.41 -14.69
N ASP A 361 9.41 -18.67 -13.75
CA ASP A 361 8.42 -19.75 -13.89
C ASP A 361 7.30 -19.37 -14.88
N GLU A 362 6.38 -20.31 -15.12
CA GLU A 362 5.28 -20.16 -16.08
C GLU A 362 4.32 -19.00 -15.73
N GLU A 363 4.27 -18.57 -14.47
CA GLU A 363 3.44 -17.45 -14.02
C GLU A 363 4.22 -16.12 -13.96
N GLY A 364 5.51 -16.15 -14.30
CA GLY A 364 6.38 -14.98 -14.40
C GLY A 364 7.17 -14.66 -13.14
N TYR A 365 7.12 -15.50 -12.09
CA TYR A 365 7.93 -15.28 -10.90
C TYR A 365 9.40 -15.57 -11.17
N VAL A 366 10.29 -14.69 -10.70
CA VAL A 366 11.72 -14.83 -10.92
C VAL A 366 12.27 -16.01 -10.11
N ASN A 367 12.99 -16.91 -10.78
CA ASN A 367 13.67 -18.01 -10.12
C ASN A 367 14.93 -17.50 -9.42
N VAL A 368 15.07 -17.86 -8.14
CA VAL A 368 16.22 -17.49 -7.33
C VAL A 368 16.68 -18.63 -6.44
N ASP A 369 17.94 -18.59 -6.03
CA ASP A 369 18.48 -19.47 -5.00
C ASP A 369 18.23 -18.95 -3.57
N GLU A 370 18.76 -19.65 -2.56
CA GLU A 370 18.62 -19.28 -1.13
C GLU A 370 19.24 -17.91 -0.79
N GLN A 371 20.13 -17.39 -1.63
CA GLN A 371 20.78 -16.08 -1.48
C GLN A 371 20.13 -15.02 -2.38
N LEU A 372 18.96 -15.32 -2.96
CA LEU A 372 18.19 -14.46 -3.84
C LEU A 372 18.88 -14.11 -5.16
N ARG A 373 19.89 -14.91 -5.56
CA ARG A 373 20.57 -14.76 -6.85
C ARG A 373 19.73 -15.37 -7.96
N THR A 374 19.64 -14.69 -9.10
CA THR A 374 19.05 -15.28 -10.31
C THR A 374 20.09 -16.14 -11.04
N ASN A 375 19.73 -16.65 -12.22
CA ASN A 375 20.68 -17.32 -13.12
C ASN A 375 21.74 -16.39 -13.73
N VAL A 376 21.63 -15.06 -13.53
CA VAL A 376 22.57 -14.08 -14.07
C VAL A 376 23.40 -13.46 -12.94
N GLU A 377 24.72 -13.51 -13.06
CA GLU A 377 25.63 -12.91 -12.08
C GLU A 377 25.40 -11.41 -11.91
N GLY A 378 25.40 -10.97 -10.65
CA GLY A 378 25.11 -9.59 -10.27
C GLY A 378 23.63 -9.22 -10.29
N VAL A 379 22.72 -10.15 -10.63
CA VAL A 379 21.27 -9.91 -10.64
C VAL A 379 20.59 -10.72 -9.54
N PHE A 380 19.73 -10.04 -8.78
CA PHE A 380 19.00 -10.58 -7.64
C PHE A 380 17.51 -10.30 -7.81
N ALA A 381 16.66 -11.09 -7.15
CA ALA A 381 15.21 -10.81 -7.09
C ALA A 381 14.61 -11.23 -5.75
N GLY A 382 13.61 -10.49 -5.27
CA GLY A 382 13.08 -10.70 -3.93
C GLY A 382 11.80 -9.94 -3.62
N GLY A 383 11.26 -10.18 -2.43
CA GLY A 383 9.87 -9.85 -2.13
C GLY A 383 8.93 -10.65 -3.02
N ASP A 384 7.75 -10.09 -3.31
CA ASP A 384 6.74 -10.83 -4.07
C ASP A 384 7.05 -10.97 -5.58
N ALA A 385 8.23 -10.52 -6.05
CA ALA A 385 8.70 -10.77 -7.42
C ALA A 385 9.17 -12.22 -7.64
N ARG A 386 9.53 -12.93 -6.56
CA ARG A 386 9.82 -14.37 -6.57
C ARG A 386 8.66 -15.16 -6.01
N ARG A 387 8.62 -16.47 -6.30
CA ARG A 387 7.60 -17.34 -5.70
C ARG A 387 7.95 -17.56 -4.23
N THR A 388 7.04 -17.11 -3.37
CA THR A 388 7.07 -17.35 -1.93
C THR A 388 5.64 -17.69 -1.50
N ILE A 389 5.54 -18.68 -0.61
CA ILE A 389 4.27 -19.05 0.02
C ILE A 389 3.78 -17.92 0.93
N ILE A 390 4.70 -17.15 1.52
CA ILE A 390 4.40 -16.09 2.49
C ILE A 390 4.68 -14.73 1.84
N LYS A 391 3.62 -13.99 1.54
CA LYS A 391 3.67 -12.65 0.96
C LYS A 391 3.38 -11.61 2.03
N GLN A 392 4.43 -11.18 2.73
CA GLN A 392 4.32 -10.27 3.88
C GLN A 392 5.41 -9.20 3.80
N ALA A 393 5.10 -7.98 4.28
CA ALA A 393 6.02 -6.85 4.22
C ALA A 393 7.36 -7.12 4.93
N VAL A 394 7.33 -7.78 6.08
CA VAL A 394 8.54 -8.16 6.84
C VAL A 394 9.42 -9.17 6.09
N ILE A 395 8.81 -10.12 5.39
CA ILE A 395 9.52 -11.11 4.57
C ILE A 395 10.14 -10.43 3.35
N SER A 396 9.38 -9.56 2.68
CA SER A 396 9.90 -8.75 1.58
C SER A 396 11.06 -7.86 2.02
N ALA A 397 10.96 -7.21 3.19
CA ALA A 397 12.04 -6.40 3.73
C ALA A 397 13.30 -7.23 4.04
N ALA A 398 13.15 -8.45 4.56
CA ALA A 398 14.27 -9.37 4.78
C ALA A 398 14.97 -9.73 3.46
N ASP A 399 14.20 -10.02 2.41
CA ASP A 399 14.75 -10.29 1.08
C ASP A 399 15.58 -9.11 0.54
N GLY A 400 15.10 -7.88 0.74
CA GLY A 400 15.83 -6.67 0.37
C GLY A 400 17.20 -6.56 1.02
N ALA A 401 17.28 -6.88 2.32
CA ALA A 401 18.55 -6.88 3.06
C ALA A 401 19.51 -7.96 2.51
N ILE A 402 19.02 -9.18 2.28
CA ILE A 402 19.82 -10.29 1.73
C ILE A 402 20.39 -9.90 0.36
N ALA A 403 19.54 -9.39 -0.54
CA ALA A 403 19.95 -9.01 -1.88
C ALA A 403 20.98 -7.87 -1.89
N ALA A 404 20.82 -6.85 -1.03
CA ALA A 404 21.78 -5.76 -0.93
C ALA A 404 23.15 -6.22 -0.42
N LEU A 405 23.20 -7.17 0.52
CA LEU A 405 24.45 -7.76 0.97
C LEU A 405 25.09 -8.64 -0.10
N GLY A 406 24.30 -9.38 -0.86
CA GLY A 406 24.77 -10.12 -2.04
C GLY A 406 25.35 -9.19 -3.11
N ALA A 407 24.69 -8.06 -3.37
CA ALA A 407 25.18 -7.03 -4.28
C ALA A 407 26.50 -6.42 -3.80
N ASP A 408 26.63 -6.09 -2.51
CA ASP A 408 27.89 -5.63 -1.92
C ASP A 408 29.00 -6.67 -2.07
N GLN A 409 28.68 -7.95 -1.87
CA GLN A 409 29.64 -9.03 -2.09
C GLN A 409 30.13 -9.06 -3.54
N TYR A 410 29.19 -8.99 -4.49
CA TYR A 410 29.47 -9.04 -5.92
C TYR A 410 30.29 -7.83 -6.39
N VAL A 411 29.85 -6.61 -6.07
CA VAL A 411 30.49 -5.36 -6.50
C VAL A 411 31.91 -5.21 -5.95
N ASN A 412 32.16 -5.70 -4.74
CA ASN A 412 33.46 -5.58 -4.08
C ASN A 412 34.31 -6.86 -4.13
N ASP A 413 33.94 -7.84 -4.96
CA ASP A 413 34.65 -9.13 -5.14
C ASP A 413 34.99 -9.84 -3.81
N LYS A 414 34.04 -9.84 -2.87
CA LYS A 414 34.23 -10.44 -1.55
C LYS A 414 34.08 -11.96 -1.67
N LYS A 415 35.12 -12.70 -1.25
CA LYS A 415 35.16 -14.19 -1.32
C LYS A 415 34.02 -14.90 -0.58
N LYS A 416 33.44 -14.29 0.46
CA LYS A 416 32.30 -14.81 1.20
C LYS A 416 31.52 -13.70 1.90
N LEU A 417 30.22 -13.89 2.05
CA LEU A 417 29.43 -13.13 3.00
C LEU A 417 29.90 -13.46 4.42
N LEU A 418 30.13 -12.42 5.21
CA LEU A 418 30.42 -12.52 6.63
C LEU A 418 29.16 -12.15 7.42
N PRO A 419 28.92 -12.77 8.58
CA PRO A 419 27.89 -12.30 9.50
C PRO A 419 28.07 -10.81 9.79
N GLN A 420 26.97 -10.06 9.70
CA GLN A 420 26.91 -8.65 10.08
C GLN A 420 26.04 -8.55 11.34
N TYR A 421 26.52 -7.81 12.35
CA TYR A 421 25.86 -7.60 13.64
C TYR A 421 25.47 -6.15 13.81
#